data_AF-A0A447TE16-F1
#
_entry.id   AF-A0A447TE16-F1
#
_cell.length_a   1.000
_cell.length_b   1.000
_cell.length_c   1.000
_cell.angle_alpha   90.00
_cell.angle_beta   90.00
_cell.angle_gamma   90.00
#
_symmetry.space_group_name_H-M   'P 1'
#
loop_
_entity.id
_entity.type
_entity.pdbx_description
1 polymer ?
#
loop_
_entity_poly.entity_id
_entity_poly.type
_entity_poly.pdbx_seq_one_letter_code
_entity_poly.pdbx_strand_id
1 'polypeptide(L)'
;MNVFALTFAVMLAVVLLELFALRYWRREAIPWREIIFNLNSGHIVMWVFRGVEVAGFGLLLQYANLHLVDRLPVFWQWVFAFVAWDLSFYCMHRAHHTWRIFWAVHVVHHQGSISACRWAYAIPGIPR
;
A
#
# COMPACT_ATOMS: atom_id res chain seq x y z
N MET A 1 24.30 -4.22 -8.92
CA MET A 1 23.47 -3.27 -8.12
C MET A 1 22.49 -4.07 -7.28
N ASN A 2 22.22 -3.66 -6.04
CA ASN A 2 21.21 -4.31 -5.19
C ASN A 2 19.83 -4.20 -5.86
N VAL A 3 19.07 -5.29 -5.92
CA VAL A 3 17.70 -5.32 -6.51
C VAL A 3 16.83 -4.23 -5.91
N PHE A 4 16.94 -3.96 -4.61
CA PHE A 4 16.20 -2.89 -3.95
C PHE A 4 16.58 -1.49 -4.48
N ALA A 5 17.87 -1.26 -4.75
CA ALA A 5 18.35 0.00 -5.31
C ALA A 5 17.85 0.21 -6.75
N LEU A 6 17.77 -0.88 -7.53
CA LEU A 6 17.22 -0.83 -8.88
C LEU A 6 15.74 -0.45 -8.87
N THR A 7 14.92 -1.09 -8.01
CA THR A 7 13.49 -0.79 -7.91
C THR A 7 13.25 0.67 -7.50
N PHE A 8 14.04 1.18 -6.54
CA PHE A 8 13.95 2.59 -6.13
C PHE A 8 14.35 3.55 -7.24
N ALA A 9 15.42 3.24 -7.99
CA ALA A 9 15.86 4.04 -9.12
C ALA A 9 14.81 4.09 -10.25
N VAL A 10 14.17 2.95 -10.55
CA VAL A 10 13.10 2.87 -11.55
C VAL A 10 11.88 3.69 -11.11
N MET A 11 11.45 3.57 -9.86
CA MET A 11 10.34 4.38 -9.32
C MET A 11 10.63 5.88 -9.46
N LEU A 12 11.82 6.34 -9.05
CA LEU A 12 12.21 7.74 -9.19
C LEU A 12 12.24 8.18 -10.67
N ALA A 13 12.75 7.35 -11.56
CA ALA A 13 12.77 7.66 -12.99
C ALA A 13 11.36 7.86 -13.55
N VAL A 14 10.39 7.00 -13.19
CA VAL A 14 8.99 7.13 -13.62
C VAL A 14 8.35 8.40 -13.08
N VAL A 15 8.56 8.74 -11.80
CA VAL A 15 8.04 9.98 -11.20
C VAL A 15 8.62 11.21 -11.91
N LEU A 16 9.92 11.22 -12.19
CA LEU A 16 10.56 12.32 -12.92
C LEU A 16 10.02 12.46 -14.35
N LEU A 17 9.77 11.34 -15.03
CA LEU A 17 9.15 11.33 -16.36
C LEU A 17 7.73 11.89 -16.33
N GLU A 18 6.92 11.55 -15.32
CA GLU A 18 5.59 12.11 -15.13
C GLU A 18 5.64 13.63 -14.89
N LEU A 19 6.57 14.10 -14.05
CA LEU A 19 6.76 15.53 -13.81
C LEU A 19 7.17 16.28 -15.06
N PHE A 20 8.04 15.68 -15.87
CA PHE A 20 8.42 16.23 -17.16
C PHE A 20 7.21 16.30 -18.11
N ALA A 21 6.42 15.24 -18.20
CA ALA A 21 5.20 15.23 -19.03
C ALA A 21 4.17 16.27 -18.56
N LEU A 22 3.96 16.41 -17.25
CA LEU A 22 3.05 17.41 -16.68
C LEU A 22 3.51 18.84 -17.01
N ARG A 23 4.81 19.11 -16.85
CA ARG A 23 5.38 20.44 -17.09
C ARG A 23 5.41 20.83 -18.57
N TYR A 24 5.86 19.92 -19.44
CA TYR A 24 6.16 20.24 -20.83
C TYR A 24 5.00 19.89 -21.78
N TRP A 25 4.32 18.77 -21.56
CA TRP A 25 3.24 18.32 -22.44
C TRP A 25 1.88 18.87 -22.00
N ARG A 26 1.55 18.73 -20.72
CA ARG A 26 0.24 19.14 -20.20
C ARG A 26 0.19 20.60 -19.74
N ARG A 27 1.37 21.21 -19.50
CA ARG A 27 1.51 22.57 -18.94
C ARG A 27 0.72 22.77 -17.65
N GLU A 28 0.59 21.71 -16.87
CA GLU A 28 -0.07 21.72 -15.58
C GLU A 28 0.93 22.12 -14.49
N ALA A 29 0.42 22.70 -13.39
CA ALA A 29 1.24 23.02 -12.24
C ALA A 29 1.66 21.72 -11.53
N ILE A 30 2.94 21.61 -11.18
CA ILE A 30 3.45 20.43 -10.47
C ILE A 30 2.89 20.41 -9.05
N PRO A 31 2.22 19.33 -8.60
CA PRO A 31 1.65 19.24 -7.26
C PRO A 31 2.73 18.87 -6.23
N TRP A 32 3.64 19.80 -5.96
CA TRP A 32 4.81 19.59 -5.07
C TRP A 32 4.44 19.08 -3.68
N ARG A 33 3.34 19.59 -3.10
CA ARG A 33 2.87 19.13 -1.78
C ARG A 33 2.48 17.65 -1.78
N GLU A 34 1.81 17.18 -2.82
CA GLU A 34 1.37 15.79 -2.94
C GLU A 34 2.56 14.87 -3.16
N ILE A 35 3.52 15.28 -3.98
CA ILE A 35 4.75 14.51 -4.24
C ILE A 35 5.59 14.40 -2.97
N ILE A 36 5.85 15.53 -2.30
CA ILE A 36 6.63 15.56 -1.06
C ILE A 36 5.91 14.77 0.04
N PHE A 37 4.59 14.89 0.14
CA PHE A 37 3.81 14.12 1.10
C PHE A 37 3.89 12.63 0.77
N ASN A 38 3.63 12.19 -0.46
CA ASN A 38 3.67 10.78 -0.85
C ASN A 38 5.06 10.16 -0.70
N LEU A 39 6.12 10.90 -1.03
CA LEU A 39 7.49 10.44 -0.80
C LEU A 39 7.80 10.36 0.70
N ASN A 40 7.45 11.35 1.52
CA ASN A 40 7.80 11.36 2.95
C ASN A 40 6.88 10.48 3.82
N SER A 41 5.57 10.47 3.57
CA SER A 41 4.58 9.68 4.31
C SER A 41 4.86 8.19 4.18
N GLY A 42 5.44 7.77 3.04
CA GLY A 42 5.88 6.41 2.78
C GLY A 42 7.19 6.02 3.47
N HIS A 43 8.00 6.92 4.03
CA HIS A 43 9.30 6.53 4.59
C HIS A 43 9.29 6.36 6.12
N ILE A 44 8.67 7.25 6.89
CA ILE A 44 8.73 7.17 8.37
C ILE A 44 7.72 6.15 8.92
N VAL A 45 6.47 6.19 8.45
CA VAL A 45 5.41 5.28 8.87
C VAL A 45 5.69 3.87 8.35
N MET A 46 6.08 3.74 7.08
CA MET A 46 6.33 2.43 6.50
C MET A 46 7.52 1.73 7.15
N TRP A 47 8.65 2.39 7.45
CA TRP A 47 9.81 1.68 8.01
C TRP A 47 9.59 1.19 9.45
N VAL A 48 8.98 2.01 10.31
CA VAL A 48 8.70 1.62 11.70
C VAL A 48 7.61 0.55 11.76
N PHE A 49 6.46 0.76 11.11
CA PHE A 49 5.37 -0.20 11.17
C PHE A 49 5.67 -1.47 10.37
N ARG A 50 6.39 -1.39 9.24
CA ARG A 50 6.81 -2.58 8.48
C ARG A 50 7.84 -3.41 9.22
N GLY A 51 8.78 -2.77 9.94
CA GLY A 51 9.72 -3.48 10.79
C GLY A 51 9.01 -4.27 11.89
N VAL A 52 8.04 -3.63 12.57
CA VAL A 52 7.20 -4.29 13.59
C VAL A 52 6.36 -5.41 12.98
N GLU A 53 5.78 -5.20 11.80
CA GLU A 53 4.98 -6.21 11.09
C GLU A 53 5.82 -7.43 10.69
N VAL A 54 7.00 -7.22 10.09
CA VAL A 54 7.92 -8.31 9.73
C VAL A 54 8.40 -9.06 10.96
N ALA A 55 8.75 -8.35 12.04
CA ALA A 55 9.13 -8.97 13.30
C ALA A 55 7.98 -9.79 13.89
N GLY A 56 6.75 -9.25 13.87
CA GLY A 56 5.54 -9.93 14.32
C GLY A 56 5.27 -11.22 13.54
N PHE A 57 5.34 -11.16 12.19
CA PHE A 57 5.21 -12.36 11.37
C PHE A 57 6.35 -13.36 11.62
N GLY A 58 7.58 -12.90 11.82
CA GLY A 58 8.72 -13.75 12.19
C GLY A 58 8.50 -14.48 13.50
N LEU A 59 8.00 -13.79 14.53
CA LEU A 59 7.67 -14.39 15.83
C LEU A 59 6.52 -15.40 15.70
N LEU A 60 5.48 -15.09 14.92
CA LEU A 60 4.38 -16.02 14.67
C LEU A 60 4.85 -17.28 13.96
N LEU A 61 5.72 -17.15 12.95
CA LEU A 61 6.34 -18.28 12.25
C LEU A 61 7.26 -19.09 13.16
N GLN A 62 7.92 -18.47 14.13
CA GLN A 62 8.83 -19.17 15.04
C GLN A 62 8.09 -19.91 16.16
N TYR A 63 7.06 -19.30 16.75
CA TYR A 63 6.44 -19.79 17.99
C TYR A 63 5.02 -20.35 17.80
N ALA A 64 4.33 -20.01 16.71
CA ALA A 64 2.93 -20.36 16.50
C ALA A 64 2.64 -20.93 15.10
N ASN A 65 3.68 -21.42 14.40
CA ASN A 65 3.49 -22.06 13.11
C ASN A 65 2.72 -23.38 13.26
N LEU A 66 1.65 -23.53 12.48
CA LEU A 66 0.81 -24.72 12.46
C LEU A 66 1.37 -25.84 11.57
N HIS A 67 2.47 -25.58 10.86
CA HIS A 67 3.17 -26.51 9.98
C HIS A 67 2.27 -27.17 8.90
N LEU A 68 1.20 -26.48 8.50
CA LEU A 68 0.16 -27.01 7.60
C LEU A 68 0.67 -27.26 6.17
N VAL A 69 1.69 -26.51 5.73
CA VAL A 69 2.15 -26.50 4.34
C VAL A 69 3.59 -27.01 4.17
N ASP A 70 4.28 -27.33 5.26
CA ASP A 70 5.71 -27.68 5.27
C ASP A 70 6.06 -28.88 4.38
N ARG A 71 5.14 -29.84 4.28
CA ARG A 71 5.32 -31.07 3.48
C ARG A 71 4.85 -30.93 2.04
N LEU A 72 4.23 -29.81 1.68
CA LEU A 72 3.74 -29.59 0.32
C LEU A 72 4.92 -29.25 -0.61
N PRO A 73 4.87 -29.69 -1.88
CA PRO A 73 5.78 -29.18 -2.90
C PRO A 73 5.71 -27.65 -2.99
N VAL A 74 6.84 -27.00 -3.33
CA VAL A 74 6.96 -25.53 -3.40
C VAL A 74 5.84 -24.88 -4.22
N PHE A 75 5.45 -25.50 -5.34
CA PHE A 75 4.35 -25.01 -6.16
C PHE A 75 3.03 -24.90 -5.37
N TRP A 76 2.68 -25.91 -4.58
CA TRP A 76 1.47 -25.91 -3.78
C TRP A 76 1.54 -24.99 -2.57
N GLN A 77 2.73 -24.80 -1.99
CA GLN A 77 2.94 -23.76 -0.97
C GLN A 77 2.69 -22.37 -1.56
N TRP A 78 3.15 -22.11 -2.79
CA TRP A 78 2.92 -20.84 -3.48
C TRP A 78 1.43 -20.64 -3.81
N VAL A 79 0.74 -21.66 -4.31
CA VAL A 79 -0.71 -21.59 -4.57
C VAL A 79 -1.48 -21.30 -3.28
N PHE A 80 -1.15 -21.99 -2.19
CA PHE A 80 -1.75 -21.72 -0.89
C PHE A 80 -1.47 -20.28 -0.44
N ALA A 81 -0.22 -19.82 -0.53
CA ALA A 81 0.16 -18.47 -0.14
C ALA A 81 -0.59 -17.41 -0.95
N PHE A 82 -0.76 -17.61 -2.25
CA PHE A 82 -1.52 -16.72 -3.12
C PHE A 82 -2.98 -16.58 -2.68
N VAL A 83 -3.67 -17.70 -2.44
CA VAL A 83 -5.07 -17.71 -1.99
C VAL A 83 -5.20 -17.14 -0.57
N ALA A 84 -4.34 -17.55 0.35
CA ALA A 84 -4.35 -17.08 1.72
C ALA A 84 -4.07 -15.57 1.80
N TRP A 85 -3.18 -15.05 0.95
CA TRP A 85 -2.89 -13.63 0.84
C TRP A 85 -4.12 -12.85 0.40
N ASP A 86 -4.76 -13.26 -0.69
CA ASP A 86 -5.93 -12.58 -1.24
C ASP A 86 -7.10 -12.56 -0.23
N LEU A 87 -7.36 -13.70 0.41
CA LEU A 87 -8.39 -13.79 1.45
C LEU A 87 -8.07 -12.91 2.66
N SER A 88 -6.83 -12.92 3.13
CA SER A 88 -6.41 -12.08 4.26
C SER A 88 -6.56 -10.60 3.93
N PHE A 89 -6.16 -10.20 2.71
CA PHE A 89 -6.33 -8.83 2.23
C PHE A 89 -7.80 -8.43 2.17
N TYR A 90 -8.67 -9.29 1.63
CA TYR A 90 -10.12 -9.05 1.59
C TYR A 90 -10.70 -8.87 3.00
N CYS A 91 -10.36 -9.77 3.93
CA CYS A 91 -10.84 -9.70 5.32
C CYS A 91 -10.36 -8.43 6.01
N MET A 92 -9.08 -8.08 5.88
CA MET A 92 -8.50 -6.85 6.41
C MET A 92 -9.23 -5.63 5.82
N HIS A 93 -9.37 -5.55 4.50
CA HIS A 93 -10.04 -4.44 3.83
C HIS A 93 -11.49 -4.31 4.25
N ARG A 94 -12.23 -5.42 4.34
CA ARG A 94 -13.61 -5.42 4.87
C ARG A 94 -13.65 -4.93 6.32
N ALA A 95 -12.69 -5.33 7.16
CA ALA A 95 -12.61 -4.86 8.53
C ALA A 95 -12.40 -3.33 8.61
N HIS A 96 -11.58 -2.76 7.72
CA HIS A 96 -11.42 -1.31 7.57
C HIS A 96 -12.73 -0.59 7.23
N HIS A 97 -13.65 -1.22 6.51
CA HIS A 97 -14.96 -0.64 6.19
C HIS A 97 -16.07 -0.96 7.20
N THR A 98 -15.85 -1.93 8.10
CA THR A 98 -16.89 -2.38 9.04
C THR A 98 -16.67 -1.84 10.46
N TRP A 99 -15.41 -1.67 10.89
CA TRP A 99 -15.07 -1.30 12.28
C TRP A 99 -14.58 0.13 12.38
N ARG A 100 -15.12 0.91 13.32
CA ARG A 100 -14.87 2.36 13.47
C ARG A 100 -13.39 2.71 13.66
N ILE A 101 -12.63 1.89 14.40
CA ILE A 101 -11.19 2.11 14.65
C ILE A 101 -10.40 1.92 13.36
N PHE A 102 -10.66 0.84 12.62
CA PHE A 102 -9.97 0.57 11.35
C PHE A 102 -10.40 1.53 10.25
N TRP A 103 -11.64 2.03 10.29
CA TRP A 103 -12.12 3.08 9.41
C TRP A 103 -11.38 4.40 9.64
N ALA A 104 -11.15 4.80 10.89
CA ALA A 104 -10.43 6.04 11.21
C ALA A 104 -9.00 6.05 10.64
N VAL A 105 -8.33 4.90 10.61
CA VAL A 105 -7.01 4.76 9.96
C VAL A 105 -7.14 4.73 8.44
N HIS A 106 -8.16 4.04 7.91
CA HIS A 106 -8.34 3.83 6.48
C HIS A 106 -8.81 5.09 5.74
N VAL A 107 -9.69 5.90 6.33
CA VAL A 107 -10.21 7.12 5.70
C VAL A 107 -9.10 8.15 5.47
N VAL A 108 -8.11 8.22 6.36
CA VAL A 108 -6.94 9.11 6.21
C VAL A 108 -6.09 8.73 4.99
N HIS A 109 -6.01 7.43 4.66
CA HIS A 109 -5.34 6.96 3.45
C HIS A 109 -6.04 7.43 2.17
N HIS A 110 -7.36 7.61 2.22
CA HIS A 110 -8.17 8.12 1.10
C HIS A 110 -8.31 9.66 1.09
N GLN A 111 -7.77 10.37 2.07
CA GLN A 111 -7.89 11.83 2.23
C GLN A 111 -6.82 12.67 1.51
N GLY A 112 -6.02 12.09 0.62
CA GLY A 112 -5.20 12.86 -0.32
C GLY A 112 -6.09 13.60 -1.34
N SER A 113 -6.43 14.86 -1.10
CA SER A 113 -7.12 15.71 -2.09
C SER A 113 -6.10 16.18 -3.15
N ILE A 114 -6.35 16.17 -4.47
CA ILE A 114 -7.35 17.06 -5.11
C ILE A 114 -7.92 16.57 -6.46
N SER A 115 -7.41 15.49 -7.07
CA SER A 115 -7.88 15.05 -8.41
C SER A 115 -8.73 13.77 -8.40
N ALA A 116 -8.41 12.80 -7.53
CA ALA A 116 -9.12 11.52 -7.48
C ALA A 116 -10.50 11.61 -6.78
N CYS A 117 -10.64 12.49 -5.78
CA CYS A 117 -11.89 12.64 -5.02
C CYS A 117 -13.02 13.34 -5.80
N ARG A 118 -12.74 14.09 -6.89
CA ARG A 118 -13.78 14.84 -7.61
C ARG A 118 -14.87 13.95 -8.22
N TRP A 119 -14.54 12.68 -8.47
CA TRP A 119 -15.49 11.67 -8.98
C TRP A 119 -16.22 10.92 -7.86
N ALA A 120 -15.60 10.71 -6.69
CA ALA A 120 -16.20 9.98 -5.59
C ALA A 120 -17.31 10.76 -4.87
N TYR A 121 -17.18 12.10 -4.77
CA TYR A 121 -18.21 12.97 -4.18
C TYR A 121 -19.39 13.29 -5.11
N ALA A 122 -19.39 12.78 -6.34
CA ALA A 122 -20.52 12.92 -7.27
C ALA A 122 -21.60 11.83 -7.08
N ILE A 123 -21.37 10.85 -6.18
CA ILE A 123 -22.31 9.77 -5.91
C ILE A 123 -23.25 10.18 -4.77
N PRO A 124 -24.57 10.28 -5.00
CA PRO A 124 -25.53 10.63 -3.95
C PRO A 124 -25.58 9.54 -2.87
N GLY A 125 -25.47 9.90 -1.59
CA GLY A 125 -25.78 9.02 -0.46
C GLY A 125 -24.67 8.77 0.57
N ILE A 126 -23.50 9.40 0.45
CA ILE A 126 -22.45 9.31 1.49
C ILE A 126 -22.71 10.40 2.55
N PRO A 127 -22.77 10.07 3.86
CA PRO A 127 -22.90 11.07 4.92
C PRO A 127 -21.72 12.03 4.90
N ARG A 128 -22.02 13.33 4.98
CA ARG A 128 -21.02 14.39 5.10
C ARG A 128 -20.43 14.45 6.51
#